data_AF-A0A534Z6X3-F1
#
_entry.id   AF-A0A534Z6X3-F1
#
_cell.length_a   1.000
_cell.length_b   1.000
_cell.length_c   1.000
_cell.angle_alpha   90.00
_cell.angle_beta   90.00
_cell.angle_gamma   90.00
#
_symmetry.space_group_name_H-M   'P 1'
#
loop_
_entity.id
_entity.type
_entity.pdbx_description
1 polymer ?
#
loop_
_entity_poly.entity_id
_entity_poly.type
_entity_poly.pdbx_seq_one_letter_code
_entity_poly.pdbx_strand_id
1 'polypeptide(L)' 'MAYARQWLADLLGRIGYTQAADDALRKMPEEFDLKQLEEFGDWHGISRDEVTDAMGGSP' A
#
# COMPACT_ATOMS: atom_id res chain seq x y z
N MET A 1 -4.88 1.01 13.97
CA MET A 1 -4.80 -0.34 13.37
C MET A 1 -3.54 -0.37 12.55
N ALA A 2 -2.68 -1.36 12.74
CA ALA A 2 -1.41 -1.47 12.00
C ALA A 2 -1.61 -2.39 10.79
N TYR A 3 -0.98 -2.03 9.67
CA TYR A 3 -0.94 -2.80 8.44
C TYR A 3 0.44 -3.44 8.30
N ALA A 4 0.49 -4.65 7.72
CA ALA A 4 1.74 -5.35 7.48
C ALA A 4 2.32 -4.99 6.11
N ARG A 5 3.65 -4.81 5.98
CA ARG A 5 4.29 -4.54 4.68
C ARG A 5 4.04 -5.63 3.64
N GLN A 6 3.93 -6.88 4.11
CA GLN A 6 3.66 -8.02 3.24
C GLN A 6 2.27 -7.89 2.59
N TRP A 7 1.28 -7.49 3.38
CA TRP A 7 -0.08 -7.24 2.89
C TRP A 7 -0.10 -6.13 1.85
N LEU A 8 0.64 -5.04 2.06
CA LEU A 8 0.74 -3.94 1.10
C LEU A 8 1.41 -4.37 -0.20
N ALA A 9 2.52 -5.10 -0.11
CA ALA A 9 3.21 -5.61 -1.28
C ALA A 9 2.33 -6.56 -2.11
N ASP A 10 1.62 -7.47 -1.44
CA ASP A 10 0.69 -8.38 -2.10
C ASP A 10 -0.48 -7.63 -2.76
N LEU A 11 -1.01 -6.60 -2.10
CA LEU A 11 -2.05 -5.73 -2.64
C LEU A 11 -1.57 -5.03 -3.91
N LEU A 12 -0.46 -4.29 -3.81
CA LEU A 12 0.14 -3.55 -4.92
C LEU A 12 0.49 -4.45 -6.10
N GLY A 13 1.00 -5.66 -5.83
CA GLY A 13 1.26 -6.67 -6.85
C GLY A 13 -0.01 -7.13 -7.57
N ARG A 14 -1.11 -7.32 -6.83
CA ARG A 14 -2.42 -7.71 -7.42
C ARG A 14 -3.02 -6.63 -8.31
N ILE A 15 -2.85 -5.35 -7.95
CA ILE A 15 -3.36 -4.21 -8.72
C ILE A 15 -2.39 -3.71 -9.81
N GLY A 16 -1.26 -4.39 -10.02
CA GLY A 16 -0.33 -4.12 -11.13
C GLY A 16 0.79 -3.12 -10.82
N TYR A 17 0.88 -2.62 -9.59
CA TYR A 17 1.94 -1.72 -9.13
C TYR A 17 3.17 -2.50 -8.65
N THR A 18 3.74 -3.34 -9.53
CA THR A 18 4.85 -4.26 -9.19
C THR A 18 6.06 -3.53 -8.60
N GLN A 19 6.43 -2.37 -9.14
CA GLN A 19 7.55 -1.59 -8.60
C GLN A 19 7.27 -1.05 -7.20
N ALA A 20 6.03 -0.63 -6.94
CA ALA A 20 5.62 -0.17 -5.61
C ALA A 20 5.53 -1.36 -4.63
N ALA A 21 5.16 -2.56 -5.10
CA ALA A 21 5.17 -3.76 -4.26
C ALA A 21 6.59 -4.11 -3.76
N ASP A 22 7.58 -4.09 -4.65
CA ASP A 22 8.99 -4.28 -4.29
C ASP A 22 9.48 -3.19 -3.33
N ASP A 23 9.10 -1.94 -3.58
CA ASP A 23 9.48 -0.82 -2.74
C ASP A 23 8.82 -0.87 -1.36
N ALA A 24 7.57 -1.34 -1.26
CA ALA A 24 6.90 -1.57 0.01
C ALA A 24 7.68 -2.58 0.86
N LEU A 25 8.16 -3.69 0.29
CA LEU A 25 8.95 -4.68 1.03
C LEU A 25 10.28 -4.13 1.56
N ARG A 26 10.90 -3.19 0.83
CA ARG A 26 12.23 -2.65 1.13
C ARG A 26 12.19 -1.42 2.04
N LYS A 27 11.20 -0.55 1.86
CA LYS A 27 11.16 0.80 2.43
C LYS A 27 10.14 0.92 3.56
N MET A 28 9.07 0.14 3.54
CA MET A 28 8.08 0.17 4.62
C MET A 28 8.56 -0.64 5.83
N PRO A 29 8.28 -0.18 7.05
CA PRO A 29 8.51 -0.96 8.25
C PRO A 29 7.61 -2.20 8.26
N GLU A 30 7.94 -3.20 9.08
CA GLU A 30 7.20 -4.46 9.16
C GLU A 30 5.70 -4.24 9.43
N GLU A 31 5.41 -3.31 10.35
CA GLU A 31 4.10 -2.77 10.64
C GLU A 31 4.10 -1.24 10.47
N PHE A 32 3.04 -0.70 9.87
CA PHE A 32 2.86 0.74 9.64
C PHE A 32 1.41 1.17 9.86
N ASP A 33 1.18 2.47 10.02
CA ASP A 33 -0.16 3.03 10.18
C ASP A 33 -0.76 3.58 8.88
N LEU A 34 -2.01 4.04 8.95
CA LEU A 34 -2.72 4.60 7.78
C LEU A 34 -2.01 5.85 7.21
N LYS A 35 -1.36 6.66 8.05
CA LYS A 35 -0.67 7.87 7.59
C LYS A 35 0.55 7.50 6.75
N GLN A 36 1.30 6.50 7.19
CA GLN A 36 2.44 5.98 6.43
C GLN A 36 2.01 5.32 5.12
N LEU A 37 0.82 4.68 5.10
CA LEU A 37 0.24 4.16 3.87
C LEU A 37 -0.07 5.27 2.86
N GLU A 38 -0.68 6.36 3.33
CA GLU A 38 -0.96 7.55 2.50
C GLU A 38 0.34 8.18 1.96
N GLU A 39 1.33 8.38 2.82
CA GLU A 39 2.64 8.92 2.42
C GLU A 39 3.35 8.03 1.38
N PHE A 40 3.23 6.71 1.53
CA PHE A 40 3.78 5.76 0.56
C PHE A 40 3.04 5.83 -0.80
N GLY A 41 1.71 5.91 -0.77
CA GLY A 41 0.90 6.08 -1.98
C GLY A 41 1.26 7.35 -2.73
N ASP A 42 1.37 8.48 -2.03
CA ASP A 42 1.76 9.78 -2.60
C ASP A 42 3.13 9.73 -3.27
N TRP A 43 4.10 9.04 -2.67
CA TRP A 43 5.44 8.92 -3.22
C TRP A 43 5.50 8.11 -4.52
N HIS A 44 4.57 7.19 -4.70
CA HIS A 44 4.43 6.36 -5.89
C HIS A 44 3.38 6.87 -6.88
N GLY A 45 2.69 7.96 -6.58
CA GLY A 45 1.60 8.50 -7.39
C GLY A 45 0.36 7.59 -7.44
N ILE A 46 0.18 6.75 -6.41
CA ILE A 46 -0.96 5.85 -6.26
C ILE A 46 -2.06 6.62 -5.55
N SER A 47 -3.23 6.73 -6.17
CA SER A 47 -4.34 7.43 -5.53
C SER A 47 -4.81 6.67 -4.29
N ARG A 48 -5.11 7.40 -3.22
CA ARG A 48 -5.73 6.84 -2.01
C ARG A 48 -7.02 6.07 -2.36
N ASP A 49 -7.78 6.52 -3.35
CA ASP A 49 -9.00 5.83 -3.80
C ASP A 49 -8.67 4.45 -4.38
N GLU A 50 -7.61 4.30 -5.17
CA GLU A 50 -7.20 3.00 -5.73
C GLU A 50 -6.78 2.01 -4.64
N VAL A 51 -6.05 2.50 -3.63
CA VAL A 51 -5.68 1.67 -2.48
C VAL A 51 -6.93 1.29 -1.67
N THR A 52 -7.83 2.24 -1.42
CA THR A 52 -9.06 2.03 -0.63
C THR A 52 -10.04 1.08 -1.32
N ASP A 53 -10.22 1.22 -2.64
CA ASP A 53 -11.00 0.30 -3.47
C ASP A 53 -10.39 -1.11 -3.42
N ALA A 54 -9.06 -1.20 -3.51
CA ALA A 54 -8.36 -2.48 -3.46
C ALA A 54 -8.35 -3.12 -2.06
N MET A 55 -8.46 -2.33 -0.98
CA MET A 55 -8.68 -2.82 0.39
C MET A 55 -10.07 -3.48 0.57
N GLY A 56 -10.93 -3.44 -0.46
CA GLY A 56 -12.28 -3.99 -0.41
C GLY A 56 -13.30 -3.00 0.11
N GLY A 57 -13.09 -1.69 -0.10
CA GLY A 57 -14.06 -0.66 0.22
C GLY A 57 -15.28 -0.73 -0.70
N SER A 58 -16.33 -1.42 -0.26
CA SER A 58 -17.66 -0.83 -0.36
C SER A 58 -17.99 -0.21 1.00
N PRO A 59 -18.69 0.94 1.01
CA PRO A 59 -18.63 2.00 2.03
C PRO A 59 -18.95 1.58 3.47
#